data_AF-A0A7V2WFC4-F1
#
_entry.id   AF-A0A7V2WFC4-F1
#
_cell.length_a   1.000
_cell.length_b   1.000
_cell.length_c   1.000
_cell.angle_alpha   90.00
_cell.angle_beta   90.00
_cell.angle_gamma   90.00
#
_symmetry.space_group_name_H-M   'P 1'
#
loop_
_entity.id
_entity.type
_entity.pdbx_description
1 polymer ?
#
loop_
_entity_poly.entity_id
_entity_poly.type
_entity_poly.pdbx_seq_one_letter_code
_entity_poly.pdbx_strand_id
1 'polypeptide(L)'
;MNAKKTSQQRIQAIVDNFNASEKEKITQFLEADNLYQPMPMISRILSGFGAWLSSLLLLPFLYLSEIIEGKTGLVTMGIIFILSAIFISQTLANQKDKDSPYLNQLALMLALAGNALFIIGVGMFNEGSDSSFMQAMLISHLFVGTILYLFLNNIVYRFLVPVFTVVLIFIFQVEQKSHQPVNITFIIESVLFIGLFYKEFLDKKLLPLFYSCALLLPATIILSDMSRKFLWFRIPQVPTLYMTITISIVLIMMAIKIFRAQKLTHYTAIALSILSIIILSYFSTPAILIAFTLLICGHYLCDNYILTLGYMTLPLSLFYYYYSLQMTLIHKSYLLLSTAFILLLLYAAISMWQKKVQ
;
A
#
# COMPACT_ATOMS: atom_id res chain seq x y z
N MET A 1 19.04 3.98 -18.77
CA MET A 1 19.69 3.10 -19.78
C MET A 1 21.11 2.67 -19.36
N ASN A 2 21.95 3.55 -18.80
CA ASN A 2 23.32 3.19 -18.37
C ASN A 2 23.39 2.12 -17.26
N ALA A 3 22.51 2.16 -16.26
CA ALA A 3 22.54 1.20 -15.14
C ALA A 3 22.37 -0.27 -15.58
N LYS A 4 21.59 -0.54 -16.65
CA LYS A 4 21.35 -1.90 -17.17
C LYS A 4 22.58 -2.44 -17.90
N LYS A 5 23.31 -1.58 -18.62
CA LYS A 5 24.61 -1.95 -19.22
C LYS A 5 25.65 -2.27 -18.15
N THR A 6 25.71 -1.48 -17.08
CA THR A 6 26.69 -1.67 -16.01
C THR A 6 26.43 -2.93 -15.20
N SER A 7 25.17 -3.29 -14.94
CA SER A 7 24.83 -4.55 -14.26
C SER A 7 25.14 -5.77 -15.14
N GLN A 8 24.81 -5.71 -16.45
CA GLN A 8 25.15 -6.79 -17.39
C GLN A 8 26.66 -7.00 -17.51
N GLN A 9 27.46 -5.93 -17.57
CA GLN A 9 28.92 -6.03 -17.59
C GLN A 9 29.49 -6.65 -16.31
N ARG A 10 28.93 -6.33 -15.14
CA ARG A 10 29.36 -6.92 -13.86
C ARG A 10 28.98 -8.40 -13.76
N ILE A 11 27.79 -8.77 -14.23
CA ILE A 11 27.37 -10.18 -14.26
C ILE A 11 28.28 -10.94 -15.23
N GLN A 12 28.57 -10.41 -16.41
CA GLN A 12 29.47 -11.05 -17.36
C GLN A 12 30.87 -11.25 -16.78
N ALA A 13 31.44 -10.24 -16.12
CA ALA A 13 32.74 -10.34 -15.45
C ALA A 13 32.77 -11.36 -14.31
N ILE A 14 31.65 -11.56 -13.60
CA ILE A 14 31.51 -12.60 -12.57
C ILE A 14 31.41 -13.99 -13.23
N VAL A 15 30.58 -14.13 -14.27
CA VAL A 15 30.43 -15.36 -15.05
C VAL A 15 31.77 -15.79 -15.65
N ASP A 16 32.60 -14.84 -16.07
CA ASP A 16 33.89 -15.11 -16.70
C ASP A 16 34.90 -15.83 -15.78
N ASN A 17 34.72 -15.75 -14.46
CA ASN A 17 35.58 -16.41 -13.46
C ASN A 17 35.21 -17.88 -13.18
N PHE A 18 34.10 -18.38 -13.71
CA PHE A 18 33.67 -19.77 -13.51
C PHE A 18 34.27 -20.71 -14.56
N ASN A 19 34.31 -22.01 -14.26
CA ASN A 19 34.80 -23.01 -15.23
C ASN A 19 33.79 -23.21 -16.39
N ALA A 20 34.22 -23.85 -17.48
CA ALA A 20 33.41 -23.94 -18.71
C ALA A 20 32.02 -24.60 -18.50
N SER A 21 31.93 -25.59 -17.61
CA SER A 21 30.66 -26.27 -17.31
C SER A 21 29.72 -25.40 -16.46
N GLU A 22 30.24 -24.63 -15.51
CA GLU A 22 29.47 -23.67 -14.72
C GLU A 22 29.00 -22.49 -15.58
N LYS A 23 29.86 -22.00 -16.48
CA LYS A 23 29.49 -20.97 -17.46
C LYS A 23 28.29 -21.41 -18.28
N GLU A 24 28.32 -22.61 -18.86
CA GLU A 24 27.20 -23.12 -19.67
C GLU A 24 25.88 -23.19 -18.87
N LYS A 25 25.92 -23.68 -17.61
CA LYS A 25 24.74 -23.71 -16.73
C LYS A 25 24.22 -22.31 -16.38
N ILE A 26 25.12 -21.37 -16.10
CA ILE A 26 24.75 -19.99 -15.76
C ILE A 26 24.22 -19.27 -17.01
N THR A 27 24.83 -19.47 -18.18
CA THR A 27 24.35 -18.89 -19.44
C THR A 27 22.99 -19.46 -19.82
N GLN A 28 22.76 -20.77 -19.71
CA GLN A 28 21.44 -21.38 -19.89
C GLN A 28 20.41 -20.83 -18.89
N PHE A 29 20.80 -20.64 -17.63
CA PHE A 29 19.92 -20.01 -16.62
C PHE A 29 19.60 -18.56 -16.96
N LEU A 30 20.60 -17.77 -17.39
CA LEU A 30 20.43 -16.36 -17.80
C LEU A 30 19.65 -16.21 -19.11
N GLU A 31 19.80 -17.15 -20.05
CA GLU A 31 19.03 -17.18 -21.30
C GLU A 31 17.58 -17.59 -21.04
N ALA A 32 17.36 -18.59 -20.19
CA ALA A 32 16.02 -18.96 -19.72
C ALA A 32 15.33 -17.79 -19.01
N ASP A 33 16.06 -17.03 -18.20
CA ASP A 33 15.55 -15.83 -17.50
C ASP A 33 15.37 -14.64 -18.47
N ASN A 34 16.20 -14.49 -19.51
CA ASN A 34 16.06 -13.44 -20.54
C ASN A 34 14.92 -13.71 -21.53
N LEU A 35 14.63 -14.98 -21.84
CA LEU A 35 13.49 -15.38 -22.68
C LEU A 35 12.17 -15.02 -21.99
N TYR A 36 12.14 -15.06 -20.66
CA TYR A 36 11.03 -14.55 -19.87
C TYR A 36 11.16 -13.03 -19.72
N GLN A 37 10.74 -12.26 -20.73
CA GLN A 37 10.52 -10.83 -20.53
C GLN A 37 9.18 -10.67 -19.79
N PRO A 38 9.15 -10.46 -18.46
CA PRO A 38 7.89 -10.20 -17.78
C PRO A 38 7.23 -8.99 -18.43
N MET A 39 5.91 -9.09 -18.69
CA MET A 39 5.14 -8.00 -19.26
C MET A 39 5.51 -6.67 -18.57
N PRO A 40 5.89 -5.62 -19.32
CA PRO A 40 6.35 -4.36 -18.75
C PRO A 40 5.36 -3.83 -17.71
N MET A 41 5.88 -3.26 -16.61
CA MET A 41 5.04 -2.79 -15.51
C MET A 41 3.97 -1.80 -15.98
N ILE A 42 4.31 -0.92 -16.91
CA ILE A 42 3.37 0.05 -17.50
C ILE A 42 2.18 -0.66 -18.13
N SER A 43 2.40 -1.75 -18.87
CA SER A 43 1.33 -2.50 -19.52
C SER A 43 0.43 -3.19 -18.48
N ARG A 44 0.98 -3.64 -17.34
CA ARG A 44 0.18 -4.19 -16.23
C ARG A 44 -0.68 -3.12 -15.56
N ILE A 45 -0.11 -1.93 -15.32
CA ILE A 45 -0.84 -0.78 -14.77
C ILE A 45 -1.97 -0.37 -15.72
N LEU A 46 -1.67 -0.26 -17.02
CA LEU A 46 -2.65 0.12 -18.03
C LEU A 46 -3.76 -0.93 -18.17
N SER A 47 -3.44 -2.23 -18.10
CA SER A 47 -4.44 -3.30 -18.08
C SER A 47 -5.31 -3.24 -16.82
N GLY A 48 -4.71 -2.99 -15.66
CA GLY A 48 -5.43 -2.77 -14.41
C GLY A 48 -6.41 -1.58 -14.49
N PHE A 49 -5.93 -0.44 -14.98
CA PHE A 49 -6.75 0.75 -15.19
C PHE A 49 -7.86 0.52 -16.22
N GLY A 50 -7.55 -0.16 -17.32
CA GLY A 50 -8.52 -0.52 -18.36
C GLY A 50 -9.61 -1.45 -17.84
N ALA A 51 -9.27 -2.46 -17.04
CA ALA A 51 -10.24 -3.34 -16.40
C ALA A 51 -11.13 -2.58 -15.41
N TRP A 52 -10.55 -1.70 -14.59
CA TRP A 52 -11.29 -0.86 -13.67
C TRP A 52 -12.28 0.06 -14.39
N LEU A 53 -11.82 0.79 -15.42
CA LEU A 53 -12.68 1.65 -16.24
C LEU A 53 -13.77 0.86 -16.96
N SER A 54 -13.43 -0.31 -17.51
CA SER A 54 -14.41 -1.20 -18.17
C SER A 54 -15.47 -1.69 -17.19
N SER A 55 -15.08 -2.06 -15.96
CA SER A 55 -16.04 -2.45 -14.92
C SER A 55 -16.96 -1.30 -14.54
N LEU A 56 -16.44 -0.07 -14.48
CA LEU A 56 -17.21 1.13 -14.19
C LEU A 56 -18.24 1.43 -15.30
N LEU A 57 -17.91 1.21 -16.58
CA LEU A 57 -18.86 1.38 -17.69
C LEU A 57 -19.87 0.24 -17.80
N LEU A 58 -19.46 -0.99 -17.45
CA LEU A 58 -20.32 -2.17 -17.48
C LEU A 58 -21.47 -2.09 -16.46
N LEU A 59 -21.21 -1.55 -15.27
CA LEU A 59 -22.22 -1.46 -14.20
C LEU A 59 -23.46 -0.62 -14.60
N PRO A 60 -23.32 0.65 -15.04
CA PRO A 60 -24.45 1.44 -15.53
C PRO A 60 -25.11 0.82 -16.75
N PHE A 61 -24.34 0.23 -17.67
CA PHE A 61 -24.92 -0.43 -18.84
C PHE A 61 -25.88 -1.55 -18.43
N LEU A 62 -25.46 -2.43 -17.51
CA LEU A 62 -26.31 -3.52 -17.02
C LEU A 62 -27.57 -3.00 -16.32
N TYR A 63 -27.45 -1.92 -15.56
CA TYR A 63 -28.59 -1.27 -14.91
C TYR A 63 -29.57 -0.64 -15.93
N LEU A 64 -29.05 0.14 -16.89
CA LEU A 64 -29.87 0.83 -17.90
C LEU A 64 -30.51 -0.11 -18.92
N SER A 65 -29.90 -1.26 -19.15
CA SER A 65 -30.45 -2.29 -20.04
C SER A 65 -31.60 -3.10 -19.42
N GLU A 66 -31.92 -2.86 -18.15
CA GLU A 66 -32.92 -3.63 -17.39
C GLU A 66 -32.63 -5.14 -17.31
N ILE A 67 -31.41 -5.58 -17.66
CA ILE A 67 -30.97 -6.98 -17.52
C ILE A 67 -30.95 -7.38 -16.05
N ILE A 68 -30.64 -6.43 -15.17
CA ILE A 68 -30.58 -6.65 -13.73
C ILE A 68 -31.73 -5.92 -13.05
N GLU A 69 -32.79 -6.65 -12.72
CA GLU A 69 -33.90 -6.12 -11.95
C GLU A 69 -33.80 -6.50 -10.47
N GLY A 70 -33.93 -5.50 -9.60
CA GLY A 70 -34.03 -5.67 -8.16
C GLY A 70 -32.77 -6.19 -7.45
N LYS A 71 -32.93 -6.41 -6.14
CA LYS A 71 -31.86 -6.80 -5.21
C LYS A 71 -31.30 -8.19 -5.54
N THR A 72 -32.19 -9.13 -5.88
CA THR A 72 -31.82 -10.50 -6.25
C THR A 72 -31.01 -10.54 -7.53
N GLY A 73 -31.40 -9.79 -8.57
CA GLY A 73 -30.66 -9.72 -9.83
C GLY A 73 -29.21 -9.28 -9.64
N LEU A 74 -28.98 -8.24 -8.83
CA LEU A 74 -27.63 -7.73 -8.52
C LEU A 74 -26.75 -8.81 -7.89
N VAL A 75 -27.27 -9.52 -6.88
CA VAL A 75 -26.52 -10.60 -6.21
C VAL A 75 -26.26 -11.76 -7.16
N THR A 76 -27.27 -12.22 -7.90
CA THR A 76 -27.13 -13.35 -8.84
C THR A 76 -26.11 -13.04 -9.94
N MET A 77 -26.21 -11.86 -10.56
CA MET A 77 -25.27 -11.45 -11.61
C MET A 77 -23.85 -11.27 -11.05
N GLY A 78 -23.75 -10.71 -9.84
CA GLY A 78 -22.49 -10.59 -9.10
C GLY A 78 -21.80 -11.95 -8.94
N ILE A 79 -22.53 -12.96 -8.47
CA ILE A 79 -22.03 -14.33 -8.33
C ILE A 79 -21.58 -14.89 -9.69
N ILE A 80 -22.38 -14.74 -10.75
CA ILE A 80 -22.03 -15.24 -12.09
C ILE A 80 -20.72 -14.63 -12.57
N PHE A 81 -20.52 -13.32 -12.41
CA PHE A 81 -19.28 -12.63 -12.78
C PHE A 81 -18.08 -13.06 -11.93
N ILE A 82 -18.26 -13.21 -10.62
CA ILE A 82 -17.21 -13.69 -9.70
C ILE A 82 -16.76 -15.10 -10.12
N LEU A 83 -17.71 -16.03 -10.33
CA LEU A 83 -17.40 -17.39 -10.74
C LEU A 83 -16.73 -17.43 -12.12
N SER A 84 -17.20 -16.62 -13.06
CA SER A 84 -16.59 -16.49 -14.39
C SER A 84 -15.15 -15.97 -14.31
N ALA A 85 -14.89 -14.98 -13.47
CA ALA A 85 -13.55 -14.45 -13.24
C ALA A 85 -12.61 -15.50 -12.66
N ILE A 86 -13.07 -16.27 -11.67
CA ILE A 86 -12.31 -17.38 -11.09
C ILE A 86 -12.02 -18.45 -12.14
N PHE A 87 -13.04 -18.87 -12.90
CA PHE A 87 -12.90 -19.88 -13.94
C PHE A 87 -11.88 -19.47 -15.02
N ILE A 88 -11.98 -18.23 -15.53
CA ILE A 88 -11.01 -17.70 -16.50
C ILE A 88 -9.61 -17.66 -15.89
N SER A 89 -9.47 -17.19 -14.64
CA SER A 89 -8.15 -17.12 -14.00
C SER A 89 -7.52 -18.50 -13.74
N GLN A 90 -8.32 -19.50 -13.38
CA GLN A 90 -7.83 -20.86 -13.13
C GLN A 90 -7.48 -21.60 -14.42
N THR A 91 -8.29 -21.44 -15.48
CA THR A 91 -8.00 -22.03 -16.79
C THR A 91 -6.72 -21.45 -17.41
N LEU A 92 -6.48 -20.15 -17.22
CA LEU A 92 -5.22 -19.50 -17.59
C LEU A 92 -4.02 -20.04 -16.80
N ALA A 93 -4.17 -20.21 -15.48
CA ALA A 93 -3.08 -20.71 -14.63
C ALA A 93 -2.57 -22.10 -15.03
N ASN A 94 -3.44 -22.93 -15.64
CA ASN A 94 -3.09 -24.25 -16.13
C ASN A 94 -2.38 -24.24 -17.50
N GLN A 95 -2.43 -23.12 -18.25
CA GLN A 95 -1.74 -22.99 -19.52
C GLN A 95 -0.32 -22.43 -19.31
N LYS A 96 0.70 -23.30 -19.35
CA LYS A 96 2.11 -22.96 -19.11
C LYS A 96 2.70 -21.86 -20.03
N ASP A 97 2.13 -21.63 -21.22
CA ASP A 97 2.78 -20.83 -22.27
C ASP A 97 1.95 -19.64 -22.79
N LYS A 98 0.79 -19.32 -22.20
CA LYS A 98 -0.06 -18.23 -22.70
C LYS A 98 -0.62 -17.36 -21.57
N ASP A 99 0.22 -16.45 -21.07
CA ASP A 99 -0.23 -15.24 -20.39
C ASP A 99 -0.99 -14.36 -21.41
N SER A 100 -2.25 -14.70 -21.72
CA SER A 100 -3.07 -13.85 -22.58
C SER A 100 -3.45 -12.59 -21.78
N PRO A 101 -2.95 -11.39 -22.15
CA PRO A 101 -3.21 -10.19 -21.36
C PRO A 101 -4.70 -9.83 -21.36
N TYR A 102 -5.39 -10.15 -22.46
CA TYR A 102 -6.81 -9.93 -22.65
C TYR A 102 -7.68 -10.72 -21.66
N LEU A 103 -7.47 -12.03 -21.53
CA LEU A 103 -8.28 -12.83 -20.59
C LEU A 103 -7.98 -12.47 -19.13
N ASN A 104 -6.73 -12.09 -18.81
CA ASN A 104 -6.40 -11.56 -17.49
C ASN A 104 -7.13 -10.25 -17.20
N GLN A 105 -7.23 -9.36 -18.18
CA GLN A 105 -7.99 -8.11 -18.06
C GLN A 105 -9.50 -8.35 -17.97
N LEU A 106 -10.04 -9.31 -18.72
CA LEU A 106 -11.44 -9.71 -18.65
C LEU A 106 -11.78 -10.32 -17.28
N ALA A 107 -10.95 -11.24 -16.77
CA ALA A 107 -11.14 -11.81 -15.45
C ALA A 107 -11.10 -10.73 -14.35
N LEU A 108 -10.16 -9.77 -14.45
CA LEU A 108 -10.09 -8.65 -13.52
C LEU A 108 -11.35 -7.77 -13.59
N MET A 109 -11.81 -7.42 -14.79
CA MET A 109 -13.03 -6.63 -14.99
C MET A 109 -14.26 -7.32 -14.39
N LEU A 110 -14.44 -8.61 -14.67
CA LEU A 110 -15.54 -9.42 -14.14
C LEU A 110 -15.45 -9.56 -12.62
N ALA A 111 -14.26 -9.73 -12.05
CA ALA A 111 -14.08 -9.76 -10.60
C ALA A 111 -14.48 -8.43 -9.94
N LEU A 112 -14.08 -7.29 -10.53
CA LEU A 112 -14.43 -5.96 -10.02
C LEU A 112 -15.92 -5.66 -10.13
N ALA A 113 -16.50 -5.87 -11.32
CA ALA A 113 -17.93 -5.66 -11.54
C ALA A 113 -18.77 -6.63 -10.71
N GLY A 114 -18.39 -7.90 -10.66
CA GLY A 114 -19.08 -8.94 -9.90
C GLY A 114 -19.06 -8.67 -8.39
N ASN A 115 -17.90 -8.27 -7.85
CA ASN A 115 -17.80 -7.86 -6.45
C ASN A 115 -18.71 -6.64 -6.17
N ALA A 116 -18.65 -5.60 -7.01
CA ALA A 116 -19.50 -4.40 -6.85
C ALA A 116 -21.00 -4.72 -6.87
N LEU A 117 -21.48 -5.49 -7.86
CA LEU A 117 -22.88 -5.92 -7.96
C LEU A 117 -23.30 -6.74 -6.73
N PHE A 118 -22.46 -7.67 -6.31
CA PHE A 118 -22.74 -8.52 -5.16
C PHE A 118 -22.87 -7.71 -3.87
N ILE A 119 -21.90 -6.85 -3.56
CA ILE A 119 -21.92 -6.09 -2.30
C ILE A 119 -23.08 -5.09 -2.28
N ILE A 120 -23.36 -4.40 -3.40
CA ILE A 120 -24.51 -3.47 -3.49
C ILE A 120 -25.81 -4.23 -3.31
N GLY A 121 -25.98 -5.37 -3.99
CA GLY A 121 -27.17 -6.21 -3.87
C GLY A 121 -27.40 -6.67 -2.42
N VAL A 122 -26.36 -7.17 -1.75
CA VAL A 122 -26.43 -7.56 -0.32
C VAL A 122 -26.74 -6.36 0.57
N GLY A 123 -26.13 -5.19 0.31
CA GLY A 123 -26.44 -3.95 1.00
C GLY A 123 -27.94 -3.62 0.93
N MET A 124 -28.51 -3.69 -0.28
CA MET A 124 -29.93 -3.38 -0.49
C MET A 124 -30.86 -4.35 0.23
N PHE A 125 -30.50 -5.63 0.41
CA PHE A 125 -31.31 -6.57 1.20
C PHE A 125 -31.45 -6.15 2.66
N ASN A 126 -30.46 -5.42 3.19
CA ASN A 126 -30.45 -4.96 4.58
C ASN A 126 -31.02 -3.54 4.74
N GLU A 127 -31.44 -2.89 3.65
CA GLU A 127 -32.11 -1.60 3.68
C GLU A 127 -33.44 -1.72 4.44
N GLY A 128 -33.53 -1.10 5.63
CA GLY A 128 -34.70 -1.16 6.53
C GLY A 128 -34.53 -2.07 7.75
N SER A 129 -33.41 -2.78 7.88
CA SER A 129 -33.05 -3.52 9.11
C SER A 129 -32.27 -2.65 10.11
N ASP A 130 -32.13 -3.10 11.35
CA ASP A 130 -31.26 -2.46 12.36
C ASP A 130 -29.78 -2.42 11.92
N SER A 131 -29.38 -3.28 10.97
CA SER A 131 -28.03 -3.25 10.39
C SER A 131 -27.94 -2.21 9.27
N SER A 132 -26.96 -1.32 9.37
CA SER A 132 -26.72 -0.29 8.34
C SER A 132 -26.35 -0.92 7.00
N PHE A 133 -26.88 -0.37 5.90
CA PHE A 133 -26.57 -0.73 4.52
C PHE A 133 -25.05 -0.87 4.29
N MET A 134 -24.23 0.05 4.83
CA MET A 134 -22.79 -0.01 4.61
C MET A 134 -22.06 -1.10 5.40
N GLN A 135 -22.58 -1.49 6.57
CA GLN A 135 -22.04 -2.63 7.30
C GLN A 135 -22.20 -3.92 6.49
N ALA A 136 -23.37 -4.13 5.87
CA ALA A 136 -23.62 -5.28 5.02
C ALA A 136 -22.70 -5.28 3.78
N MET A 137 -22.51 -4.12 3.13
CA MET A 137 -21.55 -3.97 2.03
C MET A 137 -20.10 -4.27 2.45
N LEU A 138 -19.68 -3.78 3.62
CA LEU A 138 -18.33 -4.01 4.12
C LEU A 138 -18.07 -5.50 4.42
N ILE A 139 -18.99 -6.15 5.13
CA ILE A 139 -18.86 -7.58 5.49
C ILE A 139 -18.86 -8.45 4.22
N SER A 140 -19.76 -8.18 3.28
CA SER A 140 -19.80 -8.89 2.00
C SER A 140 -18.54 -8.66 1.15
N HIS A 141 -18.00 -7.45 1.11
CA HIS A 141 -16.72 -7.15 0.45
C HIS A 141 -15.55 -7.90 1.09
N LEU A 142 -15.47 -7.95 2.42
CA LEU A 142 -14.43 -8.72 3.11
C LEU A 142 -14.53 -10.21 2.79
N PHE A 143 -15.74 -10.75 2.74
CA PHE A 143 -16.00 -12.15 2.40
C PHE A 143 -15.61 -12.48 0.95
N VAL A 144 -16.19 -11.76 -0.02
CA VAL A 144 -15.91 -11.95 -1.45
C VAL A 144 -14.47 -11.61 -1.80
N GLY A 145 -13.95 -10.53 -1.22
CA GLY A 145 -12.56 -10.11 -1.33
C GLY A 145 -11.59 -11.20 -0.88
N THR A 146 -11.88 -11.89 0.23
CA THR A 146 -11.06 -13.02 0.72
C THR A 146 -11.11 -14.20 -0.24
N ILE A 147 -12.30 -14.58 -0.72
CA ILE A 147 -12.46 -15.67 -1.71
C ILE A 147 -11.66 -15.34 -2.98
N LEU A 148 -11.88 -14.16 -3.56
CA LEU A 148 -11.18 -13.76 -4.77
C LEU A 148 -9.68 -13.58 -4.53
N TYR A 149 -9.23 -13.14 -3.36
CA TYR A 149 -7.80 -13.06 -3.04
C TYR A 149 -7.12 -14.43 -3.13
N LEU A 150 -7.80 -15.49 -2.65
CA LEU A 150 -7.32 -16.87 -2.65
C LEU A 150 -7.34 -17.50 -4.04
N PHE A 151 -8.45 -17.35 -4.78
CA PHE A 151 -8.67 -18.06 -6.04
C PHE A 151 -8.22 -17.28 -7.29
N LEU A 152 -8.24 -15.95 -7.25
CA LEU A 152 -7.84 -15.11 -8.38
C LEU A 152 -6.32 -14.86 -8.30
N ASN A 153 -5.58 -15.36 -9.30
CA ASN A 153 -4.13 -15.14 -9.36
C ASN A 153 -3.76 -13.82 -10.06
N ASN A 154 -4.43 -12.73 -9.68
CA ASN A 154 -4.23 -11.41 -10.28
C ASN A 154 -3.63 -10.43 -9.26
N ILE A 155 -2.42 -9.94 -9.57
CA ILE A 155 -1.67 -9.00 -8.73
C ILE A 155 -2.44 -7.69 -8.51
N VAL A 156 -3.10 -7.17 -9.55
CA VAL A 156 -3.83 -5.90 -9.48
C VAL A 156 -5.05 -6.05 -8.58
N TYR A 157 -5.81 -7.14 -8.71
CA TYR A 157 -6.96 -7.38 -7.84
C TYR A 157 -6.54 -7.51 -6.37
N ARG A 158 -5.49 -8.28 -6.08
CA ARG A 158 -4.96 -8.44 -4.72
C ARG A 158 -4.50 -7.11 -4.10
N PHE A 159 -4.01 -6.19 -4.94
CA PHE A 159 -3.67 -4.84 -4.51
C PHE A 159 -4.93 -3.97 -4.27
N LEU A 160 -5.94 -4.07 -5.14
CA LEU A 160 -7.14 -3.25 -5.06
C LEU A 160 -8.09 -3.66 -3.92
N VAL A 161 -8.14 -4.93 -3.51
CA VAL A 161 -9.05 -5.39 -2.46
C VAL A 161 -8.87 -4.64 -1.14
N PRO A 162 -7.65 -4.53 -0.55
CA PRO A 162 -7.44 -3.71 0.64
C PRO A 162 -7.80 -2.24 0.42
N VAL A 163 -7.51 -1.68 -0.76
CA VAL A 163 -7.84 -0.30 -1.10
C VAL A 163 -9.35 -0.06 -1.03
N PHE A 164 -10.15 -0.93 -1.67
CA PHE A 164 -11.61 -0.83 -1.59
C PHE A 164 -12.14 -1.08 -0.18
N THR A 165 -11.50 -1.95 0.60
CA THR A 165 -11.86 -2.15 2.01
C THR A 165 -11.73 -0.84 2.80
N VAL A 166 -10.61 -0.11 2.66
CA VAL A 166 -10.42 1.18 3.35
C VAL A 166 -11.43 2.22 2.88
N VAL A 167 -11.73 2.27 1.59
CA VAL A 167 -12.77 3.17 1.06
C VAL A 167 -14.14 2.86 1.66
N LEU A 168 -14.54 1.59 1.73
CA LEU A 168 -15.81 1.18 2.35
C LEU A 168 -15.84 1.47 3.86
N ILE A 169 -14.74 1.23 4.57
CA ILE A 169 -14.63 1.56 6.00
C ILE A 169 -14.76 3.07 6.21
N PHE A 170 -14.19 3.88 5.32
CA PHE A 170 -14.30 5.32 5.39
C PHE A 170 -15.74 5.80 5.14
N ILE A 171 -16.45 5.24 4.17
CA ILE A 171 -17.87 5.54 3.95
C ILE A 171 -18.70 5.11 5.17
N PHE A 172 -18.43 3.92 5.72
CA PHE A 172 -19.06 3.42 6.94
C PHE A 172 -18.78 4.32 8.16
N GLN A 173 -17.58 4.90 8.26
CA GLN A 173 -17.22 5.87 9.30
C GLN A 173 -18.11 7.12 9.22
N VAL A 174 -18.35 7.63 8.00
CA VAL A 174 -19.19 8.81 7.77
C VAL A 174 -20.64 8.51 8.16
N GLU A 175 -21.16 7.34 7.80
CA GLU A 175 -22.51 6.91 8.16
C GLU A 175 -22.69 6.79 9.69
N GLN A 176 -21.76 6.09 10.36
CA GLN A 176 -21.83 5.83 11.80
C GLN A 176 -21.42 7.03 12.67
N LYS A 177 -20.89 8.10 12.06
CA LYS A 177 -20.32 9.27 12.77
C LYS A 177 -19.33 8.89 13.88
N SER A 178 -18.63 7.76 13.71
CA SER A 178 -17.71 7.18 14.71
C SER A 178 -16.34 6.98 14.09
N HIS A 179 -15.28 7.32 14.82
CA HIS A 179 -13.89 7.17 14.35
C HIS A 179 -13.28 5.79 14.60
N GLN A 180 -13.97 4.95 15.38
CA GLN A 180 -13.44 3.64 15.76
C GLN A 180 -13.07 2.77 14.56
N PRO A 181 -13.85 2.71 13.46
CA PRO A 181 -13.50 1.89 12.31
C PRO A 181 -12.15 2.26 11.69
N VAL A 182 -11.86 3.55 11.53
CA VAL A 182 -10.59 4.01 10.95
C VAL A 182 -9.42 3.80 11.89
N ASN A 183 -9.59 3.99 13.20
CA ASN A 183 -8.52 3.69 14.16
C ASN A 183 -8.15 2.20 14.16
N ILE A 184 -9.15 1.31 14.15
CA ILE A 184 -8.93 -0.14 14.08
C ILE A 184 -8.26 -0.51 12.77
N THR A 185 -8.71 0.08 11.66
CA THR A 185 -8.13 -0.17 10.32
C THR A 185 -6.67 0.25 10.26
N PHE A 186 -6.34 1.44 10.77
CA PHE A 186 -4.97 1.92 10.84
C PHE A 186 -4.05 0.98 11.65
N ILE A 187 -4.55 0.44 12.77
CA ILE A 187 -3.81 -0.54 13.58
C ILE A 187 -3.59 -1.83 12.78
N ILE A 188 -4.63 -2.36 12.14
CA ILE A 188 -4.54 -3.57 11.31
C ILE A 188 -3.54 -3.36 10.16
N GLU A 189 -3.62 -2.24 9.45
CA GLU A 189 -2.69 -1.88 8.37
C GLU A 189 -1.24 -1.81 8.88
N SER A 190 -1.03 -1.18 10.03
CA SER A 190 0.28 -1.05 10.67
C SER A 190 0.86 -2.41 11.05
N VAL A 191 0.04 -3.28 11.65
CA VAL A 191 0.41 -4.65 12.04
C VAL A 191 0.70 -5.52 10.82
N LEU A 192 -0.12 -5.44 9.78
CA LEU A 192 0.10 -6.16 8.53
C LEU A 192 1.38 -5.67 7.84
N PHE A 193 1.59 -4.36 7.76
CA PHE A 193 2.79 -3.78 7.15
C PHE A 193 4.06 -4.26 7.85
N ILE A 194 4.12 -4.18 9.19
CA ILE A 194 5.29 -4.64 9.94
C ILE A 194 5.44 -6.17 9.88
N GLY A 195 4.36 -6.94 9.97
CA GLY A 195 4.40 -8.39 9.87
C GLY A 195 4.94 -8.86 8.52
N LEU A 196 4.51 -8.22 7.44
CA LEU A 196 4.98 -8.46 6.08
C LEU A 196 6.45 -8.02 5.90
N PHE A 197 6.85 -6.89 6.48
CA PHE A 197 8.25 -6.45 6.50
C PHE A 197 9.17 -7.44 7.24
N TYR A 198 8.69 -8.10 8.28
CA TYR A 198 9.48 -9.09 9.02
C TYR A 198 9.76 -10.34 8.19
N LYS A 199 8.86 -10.71 7.27
CA LYS A 199 9.02 -11.83 6.36
C LYS A 199 9.92 -11.43 5.18
N GLU A 200 11.24 -11.56 5.37
CA GLU A 200 12.28 -11.13 4.41
C GLU A 200 12.10 -11.69 2.99
N PHE A 201 11.43 -12.85 2.87
CA PHE A 201 11.00 -13.43 1.60
C PHE A 201 9.47 -13.40 1.52
N LEU A 202 8.93 -12.24 1.15
CA LEU A 202 7.52 -12.11 0.83
C LEU A 202 7.16 -13.08 -0.28
N ASP A 203 6.26 -14.02 0.02
CA ASP A 203 5.62 -14.84 -1.00
C ASP A 203 5.07 -13.89 -2.08
N LYS A 204 5.29 -14.21 -3.36
CA LYS A 204 4.81 -13.42 -4.50
C LYS A 204 3.31 -13.11 -4.37
N LYS A 205 2.56 -13.98 -3.67
CA LYS A 205 1.13 -13.79 -3.38
C LYS A 205 0.82 -12.69 -2.36
N LEU A 206 1.71 -12.41 -1.42
CA LEU A 206 1.53 -11.42 -0.34
C LEU A 206 2.16 -10.07 -0.66
N LEU A 207 3.05 -10.02 -1.65
CA LEU A 207 3.68 -8.79 -2.10
C LEU A 207 2.67 -7.67 -2.47
N PRO A 208 1.54 -7.94 -3.18
CA PRO A 208 0.56 -6.89 -3.49
C PRO A 208 -0.08 -6.30 -2.23
N LEU A 209 -0.34 -7.13 -1.21
CA LEU A 209 -0.88 -6.69 0.07
C LEU A 209 0.11 -5.77 0.79
N PHE A 210 1.40 -6.09 0.77
CA PHE A 210 2.44 -5.24 1.36
C PHE A 210 2.47 -3.84 0.75
N TYR A 211 2.47 -3.75 -0.59
CA TYR A 211 2.40 -2.46 -1.29
C TYR A 211 1.08 -1.73 -1.04
N SER A 212 -0.02 -2.45 -0.90
CA SER A 212 -1.32 -1.86 -0.56
C SER A 212 -1.27 -1.23 0.82
N CYS A 213 -0.78 -1.94 1.84
CA CYS A 213 -0.60 -1.40 3.19
C CYS A 213 0.36 -0.19 3.20
N ALA A 214 1.45 -0.25 2.43
CA ALA A 214 2.40 0.87 2.31
C ALA A 214 1.73 2.13 1.76
N LEU A 215 0.83 1.99 0.78
CA LEU A 215 0.05 3.09 0.21
C LEU A 215 -1.08 3.54 1.15
N LEU A 216 -1.73 2.59 1.82
CA LEU A 216 -2.91 2.85 2.65
C LEU A 216 -2.56 3.56 3.95
N LEU A 217 -1.42 3.25 4.58
CA LEU A 217 -0.99 3.92 5.82
C LEU A 217 -1.09 5.46 5.75
N PRO A 218 -0.44 6.16 4.78
CA PRO A 218 -0.60 7.60 4.66
C PRO A 218 -1.99 8.01 4.17
N ALA A 219 -2.61 7.23 3.27
CA ALA A 219 -3.94 7.54 2.73
C ALA A 219 -5.02 7.55 3.83
N THR A 220 -5.01 6.59 4.75
CA THR A 220 -5.95 6.48 5.87
C THR A 220 -5.90 7.71 6.77
N ILE A 221 -4.71 8.25 7.06
CA ILE A 221 -4.58 9.49 7.83
C ILE A 221 -5.11 10.70 7.08
N ILE A 222 -4.74 10.83 5.80
CA ILE A 222 -5.15 11.98 4.97
C ILE A 222 -6.67 11.97 4.79
N LEU A 223 -7.26 10.83 4.43
CA LEU A 223 -8.70 10.66 4.26
C LEU A 223 -9.45 10.96 5.57
N SER A 224 -8.97 10.40 6.69
CA SER A 224 -9.54 10.68 8.02
C SER A 224 -9.58 12.16 8.31
N ASP A 225 -8.51 12.91 7.98
CA ASP A 225 -8.54 14.36 8.17
C ASP A 225 -9.40 15.12 7.17
N MET A 226 -9.38 14.72 5.90
CA MET A 226 -10.20 15.34 4.87
C MET A 226 -11.68 15.20 5.19
N SER A 227 -12.11 14.07 5.78
CA SER A 227 -13.48 13.86 6.23
C SER A 227 -13.95 14.91 7.22
N ARG A 228 -13.05 15.33 8.11
CA ARG A 228 -13.31 16.33 9.15
C ARG A 228 -13.48 17.73 8.57
N LYS A 229 -12.65 18.11 7.61
CA LYS A 229 -12.59 19.49 7.11
C LYS A 229 -13.49 19.75 5.91
N PHE A 230 -13.55 18.79 4.99
CA PHE A 230 -14.13 19.01 3.66
C PHE A 230 -15.57 18.54 3.55
N LEU A 231 -15.95 17.44 4.21
CA LEU A 231 -17.23 16.80 3.93
C LEU A 231 -18.44 17.38 4.70
N TRP A 232 -18.34 18.55 5.33
CA TRP A 232 -19.42 19.18 6.14
C TRP A 232 -19.96 18.31 7.30
N PHE A 233 -19.55 17.04 7.41
CA PHE A 233 -19.90 16.15 8.49
C PHE A 233 -19.14 16.60 9.74
N ARG A 234 -19.88 17.06 10.76
CA ARG A 234 -19.36 17.40 12.09
C ARG A 234 -18.97 16.13 12.87
N ILE A 235 -18.04 15.35 12.32
CA ILE A 235 -17.49 14.19 13.01
C ILE A 235 -16.56 14.72 14.11
N PRO A 236 -16.57 14.15 15.34
CA PRO A 236 -15.69 14.57 16.42
C PRO A 236 -14.19 14.58 16.06
N GLN A 237 -13.34 15.05 16.96
CA GLN A 237 -11.90 14.94 16.72
C GLN A 237 -11.45 13.49 16.94
N VAL A 238 -10.85 12.87 15.91
CA VAL A 238 -10.18 11.57 16.06
C VAL A 238 -9.02 11.76 17.05
N PRO A 239 -8.91 10.94 18.11
CA PRO A 239 -7.74 10.95 18.97
C PRO A 239 -6.53 10.45 18.17
N THR A 240 -5.66 11.37 17.76
CA THR A 240 -4.43 11.07 16.97
C THR A 240 -3.42 10.26 17.76
N LEU A 241 -3.53 10.25 19.09
CA LEU A 241 -2.61 9.57 20.01
C LEU A 241 -2.47 8.07 19.72
N TYR A 242 -3.57 7.36 19.41
CA TYR A 242 -3.51 5.93 19.10
C TYR A 242 -2.72 5.64 17.83
N MET A 243 -2.91 6.46 16.79
CA MET A 243 -2.16 6.33 15.53
C MET A 243 -0.68 6.61 15.75
N THR A 244 -0.35 7.68 16.49
CA THR A 244 1.04 8.04 16.83
C THR A 244 1.72 6.91 17.60
N ILE A 245 1.11 6.39 18.68
CA ILE A 245 1.68 5.31 19.47
C ILE A 245 1.92 4.06 18.60
N THR A 246 0.91 3.68 17.80
CA THR A 246 0.99 2.50 16.94
C THR A 246 2.14 2.60 15.95
N ILE A 247 2.24 3.71 15.21
CA ILE A 247 3.31 3.86 14.21
C ILE A 247 4.69 4.04 14.86
N SER A 248 4.76 4.62 16.06
CA SER A 248 6.00 4.72 16.84
C SER A 248 6.53 3.33 17.20
N ILE A 249 5.64 2.43 17.66
CA ILE A 249 5.99 1.04 17.96
C ILE A 249 6.49 0.34 16.71
N VAL A 250 5.79 0.49 15.57
CA VAL A 250 6.23 -0.07 14.28
C VAL A 250 7.62 0.42 13.91
N LEU A 251 7.88 1.73 14.01
CA LEU A 251 9.16 2.34 13.68
C LEU A 251 10.30 1.83 14.58
N ILE A 252 10.04 1.69 15.89
CA ILE A 252 11.00 1.10 16.86
C ILE A 252 11.29 -0.36 16.51
N MET A 253 10.27 -1.16 16.21
CA MET A 253 10.44 -2.57 15.80
C MET A 253 11.28 -2.68 14.54
N MET A 254 11.01 -1.85 13.52
CA MET A 254 11.81 -1.79 12.31
C MET A 254 13.27 -1.42 12.60
N ALA A 255 13.51 -0.38 13.39
CA ALA A 255 14.86 0.03 13.76
C ALA A 255 15.64 -1.12 14.42
N ILE A 256 15.03 -1.80 15.40
CA ILE A 256 15.64 -2.95 16.07
C ILE A 256 15.97 -4.07 15.08
N LYS A 257 15.05 -4.40 14.15
CA LYS A 257 15.31 -5.41 13.11
C LYS A 257 16.50 -5.03 12.24
N ILE A 258 16.55 -3.78 11.78
CA ILE A 258 17.62 -3.29 10.90
C ILE A 258 18.98 -3.34 11.59
N PHE A 259 19.06 -2.88 12.85
CA PHE A 259 20.30 -2.94 13.62
C PHE A 259 20.79 -4.38 13.84
N ARG A 260 19.87 -5.31 14.12
CA ARG A 260 20.20 -6.75 14.24
C ARG A 260 20.72 -7.33 12.94
N ALA A 261 20.08 -7.00 11.81
CA ALA A 261 20.50 -7.48 10.50
C ALA A 261 21.91 -7.00 10.12
N GLN A 262 22.27 -5.77 10.49
CA GLN A 262 23.60 -5.19 10.22
C GLN A 262 24.68 -5.60 11.22
N LYS A 263 24.36 -6.43 12.23
CA LYS A 263 25.26 -6.83 13.33
C LYS A 263 25.91 -5.63 14.05
N LEU A 264 25.24 -4.49 14.06
CA LEU A 264 25.69 -3.32 14.79
C LEU A 264 25.46 -3.54 16.28
N THR A 265 26.52 -3.92 17.01
CA THR A 265 26.46 -4.24 18.45
C THR A 265 26.58 -3.00 19.34
N HIS A 266 26.64 -1.80 18.77
CA HIS A 266 26.70 -0.56 19.54
C HIS A 266 25.34 -0.24 20.18
N TYR A 267 25.13 -0.75 21.39
CA TYR A 267 23.93 -0.49 22.21
C TYR A 267 23.62 1.01 22.34
N THR A 268 24.65 1.86 22.34
CA THR A 268 24.51 3.33 22.40
C THR A 268 23.79 3.89 21.16
N ALA A 269 24.08 3.39 19.96
CA ALA A 269 23.43 3.83 18.73
C ALA A 269 21.96 3.41 18.68
N ILE A 270 21.66 2.20 19.14
CA ILE A 270 20.28 1.69 19.23
C ILE A 270 19.48 2.52 20.23
N ALA A 271 20.04 2.75 21.43
CA ALA A 271 19.40 3.55 22.47
C ALA A 271 19.14 4.99 22.00
N LEU A 272 20.12 5.61 21.33
CA LEU A 272 19.97 6.96 20.77
C LEU A 272 18.89 7.01 19.68
N SER A 273 18.80 5.98 18.84
CA SER A 273 17.78 5.90 17.79
C SER A 273 16.37 5.75 18.37
N ILE A 274 16.20 4.87 19.36
CA ILE A 274 14.92 4.70 20.06
C ILE A 274 14.52 6.00 20.78
N LEU A 275 15.45 6.63 21.49
CA LEU A 275 15.22 7.92 22.16
C LEU A 275 14.80 9.00 21.15
N SER A 276 15.48 9.07 20.01
CA SER A 276 15.15 10.01 18.93
C SER A 276 13.74 9.75 18.38
N ILE A 277 13.34 8.49 18.21
CA ILE A 277 11.99 8.14 17.77
C ILE A 277 10.95 8.56 18.83
N ILE A 278 11.21 8.33 20.12
CA ILE A 278 10.28 8.73 21.20
C ILE A 278 10.10 10.25 21.23
N ILE A 279 11.20 11.00 21.18
CA ILE A 279 11.16 12.48 21.12
C ILE A 279 10.41 12.93 19.87
N LEU A 280 10.74 12.35 18.70
CA LEU A 280 10.07 12.68 17.46
C LEU A 280 8.56 12.40 17.54
N SER A 281 8.16 11.30 18.17
CA SER A 281 6.76 10.90 18.32
C SER A 281 5.98 11.81 19.24
N TYR A 282 6.63 12.42 20.24
CA TYR A 282 6.01 13.41 21.11
C TYR A 282 5.71 14.72 20.35
N PHE A 283 6.61 15.16 19.47
CA PHE A 283 6.47 16.43 18.76
C PHE A 283 5.80 16.34 17.37
N SER A 284 5.75 15.15 16.79
CA SER A 284 5.32 14.95 15.40
C SER A 284 3.89 14.41 15.27
N THR A 285 3.31 14.62 14.10
CA THR A 285 2.07 13.95 13.70
C THR A 285 2.35 12.52 13.23
N PRO A 286 1.36 11.62 13.33
CA PRO A 286 1.50 10.25 12.83
C PRO A 286 1.85 10.20 11.34
N ALA A 287 1.41 11.19 10.54
CA ALA A 287 1.73 11.30 9.12
C ALA A 287 3.24 11.45 8.84
N ILE A 288 3.97 12.20 9.68
CA ILE A 288 5.42 12.36 9.57
C ILE A 288 6.12 11.04 9.94
N LEU A 289 5.66 10.38 11.01
CA LEU A 289 6.20 9.08 11.43
C LEU A 289 6.02 8.02 10.33
N ILE A 290 4.86 7.96 9.67
CA ILE A 290 4.64 7.07 8.52
C ILE A 290 5.62 7.36 7.39
N ALA A 291 5.87 8.63 7.06
CA ALA A 291 6.82 8.98 6.01
C ALA A 291 8.23 8.44 6.33
N PHE A 292 8.69 8.59 7.58
CA PHE A 292 9.95 7.99 8.02
C PHE A 292 9.94 6.46 7.99
N THR A 293 8.85 5.84 8.44
CA THR A 293 8.66 4.39 8.35
C THR A 293 8.82 3.90 6.91
N LEU A 294 8.17 4.56 5.94
CA LEU A 294 8.27 4.20 4.52
C LEU A 294 9.67 4.44 3.96
N LEU A 295 10.32 5.57 4.29
CA LEU A 295 11.69 5.85 3.83
C LEU A 295 12.70 4.83 4.35
N ILE A 296 12.63 4.50 5.65
CA ILE A 296 13.50 3.49 6.28
C ILE A 296 13.21 2.11 5.68
N CYS A 297 11.94 1.76 5.50
CA CYS A 297 11.53 0.51 4.87
C CYS A 297 12.07 0.38 3.43
N GLY A 298 11.82 1.40 2.60
CA GLY A 298 12.25 1.42 1.20
C GLY A 298 13.77 1.38 1.06
N HIS A 299 14.50 2.07 1.93
CA HIS A 299 15.96 2.02 1.96
C HIS A 299 16.48 0.63 2.36
N TYR A 300 15.92 0.02 3.40
CA TYR A 300 16.34 -1.31 3.88
C TYR A 300 16.05 -2.41 2.85
N LEU A 301 14.88 -2.36 2.21
CA LEU A 301 14.48 -3.34 1.19
C LEU A 301 15.08 -3.05 -0.20
N CYS A 302 15.80 -1.94 -0.37
CA CYS A 302 16.24 -1.43 -1.67
C CYS A 302 15.09 -1.31 -2.70
N ASP A 303 13.89 -0.95 -2.22
CA ASP A 303 12.67 -0.86 -3.03
C ASP A 303 12.36 0.60 -3.37
N ASN A 304 12.56 0.95 -4.64
CA ASN A 304 12.34 2.30 -5.15
C ASN A 304 10.87 2.73 -5.06
N TYR A 305 9.89 1.82 -5.12
CA TYR A 305 8.48 2.20 -5.05
C TYR A 305 8.12 2.67 -3.65
N ILE A 306 8.51 1.92 -2.62
CA ILE A 306 8.27 2.29 -1.22
C ILE A 306 9.05 3.55 -0.86
N LEU A 307 10.30 3.65 -1.35
CA LEU A 307 11.12 4.85 -1.15
C LEU A 307 10.47 6.08 -1.80
N THR A 308 9.96 5.95 -3.03
CA THR A 308 9.23 7.04 -3.73
C THR A 308 7.97 7.42 -2.97
N LEU A 309 7.20 6.45 -2.47
CA LEU A 309 6.04 6.71 -1.62
C LEU A 309 6.44 7.46 -0.35
N GLY A 310 7.54 7.09 0.30
CA GLY A 310 8.10 7.82 1.43
C GLY A 310 8.47 9.27 1.08
N TYR A 311 9.16 9.48 -0.04
CA TYR A 311 9.52 10.82 -0.52
C TYR A 311 8.33 11.67 -0.94
N MET A 312 7.23 11.08 -1.42
CA MET A 312 6.00 11.81 -1.72
C MET A 312 5.20 12.11 -0.46
N THR A 313 5.15 11.15 0.48
CA THR A 313 4.41 11.27 1.74
C THR A 313 5.05 12.31 2.65
N LEU A 314 6.37 12.39 2.74
CA LEU A 314 7.06 13.34 3.63
C LEU A 314 6.68 14.82 3.39
N PRO A 315 6.81 15.41 2.19
CA PRO A 315 6.44 16.80 1.94
C PRO A 315 4.93 17.00 2.12
N LEU A 316 4.10 16.02 1.74
CA LEU A 316 2.66 16.10 1.94
C LEU A 316 2.29 16.14 3.43
N SER A 317 2.92 15.29 4.25
CA SER A 317 2.76 15.25 5.71
C SER A 317 3.29 16.52 6.38
N LEU A 318 4.40 17.09 5.89
CA LEU A 318 4.95 18.36 6.39
C LEU A 318 4.05 19.55 6.06
N PHE A 319 3.57 19.62 4.81
CA PHE A 319 2.58 20.61 4.40
C PHE A 319 1.34 20.50 5.29
N TYR A 320 0.83 19.29 5.44
CA TYR A 320 -0.32 19.00 6.28
C TYR A 320 -0.10 19.43 7.74
N TYR A 321 1.03 19.05 8.34
CA TYR A 321 1.41 19.43 9.70
C TYR A 321 1.46 20.94 9.88
N TYR A 322 2.09 21.65 8.93
CA TYR A 322 2.21 23.10 8.94
C TYR A 322 0.84 23.80 8.98
N TYR A 323 -0.13 23.32 8.19
CA TYR A 323 -1.49 23.87 8.20
C TYR A 323 -2.32 23.42 9.41
N SER A 324 -1.98 22.30 10.03
CA SER A 324 -2.67 21.81 11.24
C SER A 324 -2.31 22.61 12.50
N LEU A 325 -1.13 23.23 12.53
CA LEU A 325 -0.71 24.08 13.65
C LEU A 325 -1.64 25.29 13.78
N GLN A 326 -2.41 25.34 14.86
CA GLN A 326 -3.28 26.45 15.26
C GLN A 326 -2.45 27.62 15.84
N MET A 327 -1.39 28.01 15.14
CA MET A 327 -0.52 29.11 15.50
C MET A 327 -0.66 30.25 14.49
N THR A 328 -0.41 31.47 14.93
CA THR A 328 -0.38 32.63 14.03
C THR A 328 0.78 32.52 13.04
N LEU A 329 0.67 33.17 11.86
CA LEU A 329 1.69 33.10 10.81
C LEU A 329 3.10 33.50 11.32
N ILE A 330 3.19 34.47 12.24
CA ILE A 330 4.46 34.92 12.81
C ILE A 330 5.17 33.82 13.63
N HIS A 331 4.42 33.03 14.40
CA HIS A 331 4.98 31.90 15.14
C HIS A 331 5.45 30.80 14.17
N LYS A 332 4.69 30.57 13.09
CA LYS A 332 5.08 29.62 12.04
C LYS A 332 6.39 30.04 11.36
N SER A 333 6.61 31.33 11.10
CA SER A 333 7.88 31.81 10.54
C SER A 333 9.05 31.66 11.51
N TYR A 334 8.85 31.92 12.81
CA TYR A 334 9.91 31.69 13.80
C TYR A 334 10.28 30.22 13.89
N LEU A 335 9.29 29.31 13.90
CA LEU A 335 9.54 27.87 13.92
C LEU A 335 10.32 27.40 12.68
N LEU A 336 9.96 27.88 11.48
CA LEU A 336 10.69 27.59 10.24
C LEU A 336 12.13 28.12 10.27
N LEU A 337 12.32 29.36 10.74
CA LEU A 337 13.66 29.95 10.85
C LEU A 337 14.52 29.18 11.86
N SER A 338 13.96 28.82 13.03
CA SER A 338 14.66 28.04 14.05
C SER A 338 15.01 26.62 13.56
N THR A 339 14.10 25.94 12.89
CA THR A 339 14.36 24.60 12.34
C THR A 339 15.42 24.64 11.23
N ALA A 340 15.36 25.62 10.32
CA ALA A 340 16.39 25.83 9.31
C ALA A 340 17.76 26.13 9.92
N PHE A 341 17.80 26.98 10.96
CA PHE A 341 19.03 27.31 11.68
C PHE A 341 19.64 26.09 12.38
N ILE A 342 18.82 25.28 13.06
CA ILE A 342 19.25 24.03 13.71
C ILE A 342 19.79 23.03 12.66
N LEU A 343 19.10 22.86 11.54
CA LEU A 343 19.55 21.98 10.46
C LEU A 343 20.89 22.44 9.86
N LEU A 344 21.09 23.75 9.70
CA LEU A 344 22.35 24.30 9.21
C LEU A 344 23.49 24.04 10.19
N LEU A 345 23.26 24.23 11.50
CA LEU A 345 24.24 23.89 12.54
C LEU A 345 24.56 22.39 12.56
N LEU A 346 23.55 21.53 12.43
CA LEU A 346 23.73 20.07 12.37
C LEU A 346 24.56 19.67 11.14
N TYR A 347 24.23 20.22 9.97
CA TYR A 347 24.98 19.98 8.74
C TYR A 347 26.43 20.44 8.88
N ALA A 348 26.67 21.63 9.43
CA ALA A 348 28.01 22.13 9.71
C ALA A 348 28.77 21.16 10.65
N ALA A 349 28.14 20.70 11.72
CA ALA A 349 28.74 19.75 12.67
C ALA A 349 29.11 18.41 12.02
N ILE A 350 28.19 17.82 11.23
CA ILE A 350 28.44 16.57 10.50
C ILE A 350 29.59 16.75 9.50
N SER A 351 29.60 17.88 8.76
CA SER A 351 30.65 18.17 7.78
C SER A 351 32.03 18.33 8.43
N MET A 352 32.10 18.94 9.62
CA MET A 352 33.34 19.04 10.39
C MET A 352 33.79 17.68 10.93
N TRP A 353 32.85 16.83 11.36
CA TRP A 353 33.18 15.50 11.85
C TRP A 353 33.71 14.59 10.73
N GLN A 354 33.09 14.62 9.55
CA GLN A 354 33.57 13.87 8.39
C GLN A 354 34.99 14.28 7.97
N LYS A 355 35.31 15.58 8.01
CA LYS A 355 36.66 16.09 7.74
C LYS A 355 37.72 15.66 8.77
N LYS A 356 37.31 15.25 9.97
CA LYS A 356 38.23 14.79 11.02
C LYS A 356 38.49 13.28 10.97
N VAL A 357 37.61 12.53 10.30
CA VAL A 357 37.69 11.07 10.15
C VAL A 357 38.45 10.67 8.86
N GLN A 358 38.47 11.55 7.85
CA GLN A 358 39.37 11.48 6.70
C GLN A 358 40.73 12.08 7.07
#